data_AF-A0A951H8K1-F1
#
_entry.id   AF-A0A951H8K1-F1
#
_cell.length_a   1.000
_cell.length_b   1.000
_cell.length_c   1.000
_cell.angle_alpha   90.00
_cell.angle_beta   90.00
_cell.angle_gamma   90.00
#
_symmetry.space_group_name_H-M   'P 1'
#
loop_
_entity.id
_entity.type
_entity.pdbx_description
1 polymer ?
#
loop_
_entity_poly.entity_id
_entity_poly.type
_entity_poly.pdbx_seq_one_letter_code
_entity_poly.pdbx_strand_id
1 'polypeptide(L)'
;MAKSRHQGVTHRIVMLVMVCATLATAAPQVFALSRPVTQPDIFFPKGYDQKKADLMLSVLQDKKFHYLGGLTSFWPAITPTSLAYPTFLDYDGNTASLQEFLTALTRLQGIHIQLTFSRQPTSGSWQVIYSHTAPDTLTVGINLKSTHIDLEKLHLPEWKPGT
;
A
#
# COMPACT_ATOMS: atom_id res chain seq x y z
N MET A 1 3.34 -70.41 34.26
CA MET A 1 4.20 -69.29 33.83
C MET A 1 3.54 -68.60 32.63
N ALA A 2 2.94 -67.43 32.85
CA ALA A 2 2.15 -66.70 31.86
C ALA A 2 3.03 -65.82 30.97
N LYS A 3 2.82 -65.91 29.65
CA LYS A 3 3.64 -65.32 28.59
C LYS A 3 3.07 -63.96 28.17
N SER A 4 3.92 -62.93 28.29
CA SER A 4 3.98 -61.65 27.56
C SER A 4 2.71 -61.17 26.84
N ARG A 5 2.03 -60.17 27.41
CA ARG A 5 0.90 -59.47 26.82
C ARG A 5 1.08 -57.95 26.91
N HIS A 6 2.24 -57.41 26.54
CA HIS A 6 2.50 -55.96 26.58
C HIS A 6 3.18 -55.34 25.36
N GLN A 7 3.56 -56.11 24.33
CA GLN A 7 4.31 -55.56 23.18
C GLN A 7 3.48 -54.98 22.03
N GLY A 8 2.16 -55.19 21.99
CA GLY A 8 1.32 -54.74 20.85
C GLY A 8 0.82 -53.29 20.91
N VAL A 9 0.85 -52.65 22.08
CA VAL A 9 0.23 -51.33 22.29
C VAL A 9 1.20 -50.18 21.99
N THR A 10 2.48 -50.38 22.22
CA THR A 10 3.52 -49.34 22.10
C THR A 10 3.82 -48.94 20.65
N HIS A 11 3.74 -49.85 19.68
CA HIS A 11 4.02 -49.51 18.27
C HIS A 11 2.92 -48.69 17.59
N ARG A 12 1.65 -48.89 17.96
CA ARG A 12 0.52 -48.13 17.41
C ARG A 12 0.49 -46.69 17.90
N ILE A 13 0.91 -46.45 19.14
CA ILE A 13 0.96 -45.11 19.74
C ILE A 13 2.12 -44.30 19.14
N VAL A 14 3.30 -44.92 18.91
CA VAL A 14 4.46 -44.23 18.33
C VAL A 14 4.21 -43.82 16.87
N MET A 15 3.54 -44.66 16.06
CA MET A 15 3.16 -44.28 14.69
C MET A 15 2.13 -43.12 14.67
N LEU A 16 1.17 -43.10 15.60
CA LEU A 16 0.16 -42.04 15.65
C LEU A 16 0.77 -40.67 16.00
N VAL A 17 1.74 -40.64 16.92
CA VAL A 17 2.43 -39.40 17.30
C VAL A 17 3.30 -38.86 16.16
N MET A 18 3.93 -39.73 15.38
CA MET A 18 4.79 -39.32 14.26
C MET A 18 4.00 -38.73 13.08
N VAL A 19 2.77 -39.20 12.84
CA VAL A 19 1.86 -38.63 11.82
C VAL A 19 1.30 -37.27 12.25
N CYS A 20 1.02 -37.06 13.54
CA CYS A 20 0.56 -35.75 14.02
C CYS A 20 1.67 -34.68 14.00
N ALA A 21 2.94 -35.06 14.15
CA ALA A 21 4.07 -34.13 14.15
C ALA A 21 4.40 -33.56 12.76
N THR A 22 4.07 -34.26 11.67
CA THR A 22 4.31 -33.79 10.30
C THR A 22 3.22 -32.87 9.75
N LEU A 23 2.00 -32.93 10.30
CA LEU A 23 0.91 -32.01 9.93
C LEU A 23 1.02 -30.61 10.56
N ALA A 24 1.85 -30.44 11.60
CA ALA A 24 2.00 -29.16 12.29
C ALA A 24 2.98 -28.16 11.63
N THR A 25 3.70 -28.56 10.58
CA THR A 25 4.69 -27.68 9.91
C THR A 25 4.16 -27.03 8.63
N ALA A 26 2.98 -27.40 8.15
CA ALA A 26 2.30 -26.69 7.07
C ALA A 26 1.60 -25.45 7.64
N ALA A 27 2.37 -24.43 8.03
CA ALA A 27 1.81 -23.12 8.29
C ALA A 27 1.08 -22.66 7.02
N PRO A 28 -0.23 -22.37 7.06
CA PRO A 28 -0.92 -21.85 5.90
C PRO A 28 -0.23 -20.53 5.53
N GLN A 29 0.30 -20.46 4.30
CA GLN A 29 0.69 -19.19 3.70
C GLN A 29 -0.60 -18.41 3.46
N VAL A 30 -1.06 -17.72 4.48
CA VAL A 30 -2.16 -16.76 4.34
C VAL A 30 -1.59 -15.62 3.50
N PHE A 31 -1.87 -15.65 2.20
CA PHE A 31 -1.61 -14.52 1.33
C PHE A 31 -2.45 -13.35 1.85
N ALA A 32 -1.80 -12.42 2.56
CA ALA A 32 -2.47 -11.22 3.03
C ALA A 32 -2.91 -10.44 1.79
N LEU A 33 -4.23 -10.32 1.62
CA LEU A 33 -4.88 -9.67 0.48
C LEU A 33 -4.63 -8.15 0.44
N SER A 34 -4.03 -7.65 1.51
CA SER A 34 -3.41 -6.34 1.61
C SER A 34 -2.18 -6.44 2.51
N ARG A 35 -1.24 -5.50 2.35
CA ARG A 35 -0.05 -5.39 3.18
C ARG A 35 0.06 -3.96 3.70
N PRO A 36 0.27 -3.77 5.02
CA PRO A 36 0.58 -2.45 5.56
C PRO A 36 1.92 -1.97 4.98
N VAL A 37 1.95 -0.70 4.60
CA VAL A 37 3.12 -0.04 4.04
C VAL A 37 3.68 0.86 5.14
N THR A 38 4.84 0.49 5.69
CA THR A 38 5.45 1.18 6.84
C THR A 38 6.39 2.31 6.44
N GLN A 39 6.73 2.39 5.15
CA GLN A 39 7.52 3.46 4.54
C GLN A 39 6.93 3.77 3.16
N PRO A 40 6.99 5.00 2.64
CA PRO A 40 6.41 5.33 1.34
C PRO A 40 6.99 4.45 0.24
N ASP A 41 6.18 3.54 -0.29
CA ASP A 41 6.62 2.57 -1.29
C ASP A 41 5.44 2.21 -2.19
N ILE A 42 5.75 1.89 -3.45
CA ILE A 42 4.77 1.52 -4.46
C ILE A 42 5.27 0.24 -5.13
N PHE A 43 4.38 -0.75 -5.20
CA PHE A 43 4.62 -1.90 -6.05
C PHE A 43 4.26 -1.52 -7.49
N PHE A 44 5.24 -1.47 -8.39
CA PHE A 44 5.00 -1.14 -9.80
C PHE A 44 4.72 -2.41 -10.63
N PRO A 45 3.93 -2.32 -11.72
CA PRO A 45 3.70 -3.46 -12.60
C PRO A 45 5.00 -3.90 -13.29
N LYS A 46 5.07 -5.19 -13.65
CA LYS A 46 6.24 -5.76 -14.32
C LYS A 46 6.53 -5.01 -15.63
N GLY A 47 7.79 -4.59 -15.80
CA GLY A 47 8.24 -3.88 -17.00
C GLY A 47 7.89 -2.39 -17.03
N TYR A 48 7.40 -1.83 -15.92
CA TYR A 48 7.26 -0.38 -15.79
C TYR A 48 8.62 0.33 -15.91
N ASP A 49 8.60 1.59 -16.38
CA ASP A 49 9.80 2.39 -16.56
C ASP A 49 10.45 2.67 -15.19
N GLN A 50 11.60 2.05 -14.94
CA GLN A 50 12.31 2.17 -13.68
C GLN A 50 12.72 3.61 -13.38
N LYS A 51 13.07 4.42 -14.38
CA LYS A 51 13.45 5.82 -14.15
C LYS A 51 12.26 6.63 -13.67
N LYS A 52 11.07 6.39 -14.23
CA LYS A 52 9.83 7.02 -13.74
C LYS A 52 9.51 6.56 -12.32
N ALA A 53 9.63 5.26 -12.05
CA ALA A 53 9.42 4.70 -10.71
C ALA A 53 10.33 5.36 -9.67
N ASP A 54 11.63 5.46 -9.97
CA ASP A 54 12.62 6.07 -9.08
C ASP A 54 12.32 7.55 -8.84
N LEU A 55 11.92 8.29 -9.88
CA LEU A 55 11.53 9.71 -9.74
C LEU A 55 10.27 9.86 -8.87
N MET A 56 9.24 9.03 -9.09
CA MET A 56 8.05 9.03 -8.25
C MET A 56 8.39 8.75 -6.78
N LEU A 57 9.15 7.67 -6.53
CA LEU A 57 9.56 7.30 -5.19
C LEU A 57 10.42 8.38 -4.53
N SER A 58 11.28 9.08 -5.28
CA SER A 58 12.11 10.16 -4.73
C SER A 58 11.29 11.30 -4.12
N VAL A 59 10.10 11.60 -4.66
CA VAL A 59 9.19 12.60 -4.10
C VAL A 59 8.39 12.02 -2.93
N LEU A 60 7.87 10.80 -3.07
CA LEU A 60 7.05 10.15 -2.05
C LEU A 60 7.85 9.82 -0.77
N GLN A 61 9.14 9.51 -0.91
CA GLN A 61 10.04 9.18 0.20
C GLN A 61 10.81 10.38 0.74
N ASP A 62 10.56 11.60 0.23
CA ASP A 62 11.22 12.80 0.73
C ASP A 62 10.83 13.03 2.19
N LYS A 63 11.83 12.98 3.08
CA LYS A 63 11.68 13.02 4.54
C LYS A 63 11.04 14.30 5.08
N LYS A 64 10.97 15.36 4.26
CA LYS A 64 10.26 16.59 4.65
C LYS A 64 8.74 16.41 4.70
N PHE A 65 8.21 15.38 4.03
CA PHE A 65 6.79 15.05 4.07
C PHE A 65 6.54 14.01 5.17
N HIS A 66 5.63 14.34 6.10
CA HIS A 66 5.38 13.48 7.25
C HIS A 66 4.47 12.32 6.87
N TYR A 67 5.08 11.18 6.60
CA TYR A 67 4.36 9.94 6.28
C TYR A 67 3.78 9.27 7.52
N LEU A 68 2.51 8.85 7.45
CA LEU A 68 1.79 8.21 8.56
C LEU A 68 1.67 6.69 8.42
N GLY A 69 1.91 6.16 7.22
CA GLY A 69 1.67 4.76 6.89
C GLY A 69 0.81 4.61 5.64
N GLY A 70 0.50 3.37 5.29
CA GLY A 70 -0.24 3.09 4.09
C GLY A 70 -0.68 1.64 3.98
N LEU A 71 -1.32 1.33 2.86
CA LEU A 71 -1.83 0.01 2.56
C LEU A 71 -1.69 -0.27 1.07
N THR A 72 -1.06 -1.38 0.71
CA THR A 72 -1.14 -1.94 -0.64
C THR A 72 -2.20 -3.03 -0.63
N SER A 73 -3.19 -2.93 -1.51
CA SER A 73 -4.16 -3.98 -1.78
C SER A 73 -3.67 -4.83 -2.95
N PHE A 74 -3.79 -6.16 -2.84
CA PHE A 74 -3.44 -7.10 -3.90
C PHE A 74 -4.67 -7.63 -4.64
N TRP A 75 -5.81 -6.95 -4.52
CA TRP A 75 -7.02 -7.33 -5.22
C TRP A 75 -7.04 -6.79 -6.65
N PRO A 76 -7.47 -7.59 -7.64
CA PRO A 76 -7.85 -7.06 -8.93
C PRO A 76 -9.07 -6.13 -8.80
N ALA A 77 -9.30 -5.31 -9.82
CA ALA A 77 -10.52 -4.53 -9.92
C ALA A 77 -11.73 -5.49 -9.97
N ILE A 78 -12.69 -5.27 -9.07
CA ILE A 78 -13.94 -6.05 -9.00
C ILE A 78 -15.08 -5.38 -9.78
N THR A 79 -14.96 -4.09 -10.06
CA THR A 79 -15.85 -3.32 -10.91
C THR A 79 -15.05 -2.49 -11.92
N PRO A 80 -15.65 -2.05 -13.04
CA PRO A 80 -14.99 -1.18 -14.01
C PRO A 80 -14.49 0.16 -13.43
N THR A 81 -15.03 0.58 -12.29
CA THR A 81 -14.68 1.83 -11.60
C THR A 81 -13.71 1.63 -10.43
N SER A 82 -13.46 0.39 -10.03
CA SER A 82 -12.54 0.10 -8.92
C SER A 82 -11.09 0.08 -9.37
N LEU A 83 -10.19 0.56 -8.51
CA LEU A 83 -8.75 0.52 -8.76
C LEU A 83 -8.24 -0.92 -8.61
N ALA A 84 -7.48 -1.41 -9.58
CA ALA A 84 -6.78 -2.69 -9.44
C ALA A 84 -5.44 -2.48 -8.72
N TYR A 85 -5.16 -3.35 -7.76
CA TYR A 85 -3.92 -3.38 -6.98
C TYR A 85 -3.51 -2.00 -6.41
N PRO A 86 -4.41 -1.24 -5.74
CA PRO A 86 -4.11 0.11 -5.32
C PRO A 86 -3.11 0.14 -4.15
N THR A 87 -2.28 1.17 -4.13
CA THR A 87 -1.48 1.54 -2.96
C THR A 87 -1.93 2.90 -2.45
N PHE A 88 -2.26 2.95 -1.16
CA PHE A 88 -2.66 4.15 -0.43
C PHE A 88 -1.55 4.56 0.51
N LEU A 89 -1.10 5.81 0.44
CA LEU A 89 -0.04 6.37 1.27
C LEU A 89 -0.57 7.62 1.98
N ASP A 90 -0.71 7.56 3.29
CA ASP A 90 -1.23 8.66 4.10
C ASP A 90 -0.11 9.57 4.59
N TYR A 91 -0.35 10.88 4.52
CA TYR A 91 0.58 11.92 4.95
C TYR A 91 -0.13 12.96 5.83
N ASP A 92 0.63 13.58 6.70
CA ASP A 92 0.19 14.71 7.50
C ASP A 92 1.04 15.96 7.25
N GLY A 93 0.47 17.10 7.63
CA GLY A 93 1.11 18.41 7.51
C GLY A 93 0.08 19.52 7.31
N ASN A 94 0.57 20.75 7.21
CA ASN A 94 -0.24 21.93 6.98
C ASN A 94 -0.36 22.27 5.48
N THR A 95 -1.10 23.33 5.15
CA THR A 95 -1.27 23.82 3.76
C THR A 95 0.06 24.03 3.04
N ALA A 96 1.08 24.60 3.72
CA ALA A 96 2.38 24.85 3.08
C ALA A 96 3.08 23.53 2.70
N SER A 97 3.08 22.54 3.59
CA SER A 97 3.63 21.21 3.30
C SER A 97 2.90 20.53 2.14
N LEU A 98 1.57 20.62 2.08
CA LEU A 98 0.79 20.09 0.96
C LEU A 98 1.14 20.82 -0.36
N GLN A 99 1.29 22.14 -0.34
CA GLN A 99 1.64 22.91 -1.53
C GLN A 99 3.04 22.56 -2.04
N GLU A 100 4.02 22.40 -1.14
CA GLU A 100 5.36 21.92 -1.50
C GLU A 100 5.32 20.51 -2.08
N PHE A 101 4.48 19.63 -1.52
CA PHE A 101 4.27 18.28 -2.01
C PHE A 101 3.72 18.27 -3.44
N LEU A 102 2.64 19.01 -3.69
CA LEU A 102 2.05 19.16 -5.02
C LEU A 102 3.05 19.77 -6.02
N THR A 103 3.83 20.76 -5.58
CA THR A 103 4.88 21.38 -6.41
C THR A 103 6.02 20.43 -6.73
N ALA A 104 6.36 19.50 -5.84
CA ALA A 104 7.35 18.47 -6.13
C ALA A 104 6.82 17.47 -7.16
N LEU A 105 5.55 17.07 -7.05
CA LEU A 105 4.91 16.16 -7.99
C LEU A 105 4.80 16.74 -9.41
N THR A 106 4.59 18.05 -9.58
CA THR A 106 4.49 18.67 -10.92
C THR A 106 5.80 18.64 -11.71
N ARG A 107 6.93 18.38 -11.04
CA ARG A 107 8.25 18.26 -11.68
C ARG A 107 8.47 16.88 -12.28
N LEU A 108 7.60 15.90 -11.98
CA LEU A 108 7.67 14.56 -12.53
C LEU A 108 7.20 14.58 -14.00
N GLN A 109 8.13 14.41 -14.92
CA GLN A 109 7.81 14.36 -16.35
C GLN A 109 7.11 13.04 -16.70
N GLY A 110 6.03 13.13 -17.49
CA GLY A 110 5.29 11.95 -17.95
C GLY A 110 4.50 11.22 -16.86
N ILE A 111 4.24 11.88 -15.72
CA ILE A 111 3.33 11.45 -14.67
C ILE A 111 2.16 12.45 -14.61
N HIS A 112 0.94 11.93 -14.70
CA HIS A 112 -0.28 12.69 -14.51
C HIS A 112 -0.62 12.77 -13.02
N ILE A 113 -0.98 13.95 -12.54
CA ILE A 113 -1.43 14.11 -11.16
C ILE A 113 -2.90 14.50 -11.16
N GLN A 114 -3.70 13.72 -10.46
CA GLN A 114 -5.11 13.96 -10.26
C GLN A 114 -5.36 14.44 -8.84
N LEU A 115 -6.17 15.47 -8.67
CA LEU A 115 -6.58 15.93 -7.35
C LEU A 115 -8.01 15.49 -7.06
N THR A 116 -8.22 15.01 -5.84
CA THR A 116 -9.56 14.70 -5.33
C THR A 116 -9.73 15.33 -3.96
N PHE A 117 -10.92 15.82 -3.68
CA PHE A 117 -11.26 16.43 -2.41
C PHE A 117 -12.36 15.60 -1.78
N SER A 118 -12.10 15.06 -0.59
CA SER A 118 -13.07 14.19 0.06
C SER A 118 -13.15 14.42 1.56
N ARG A 119 -14.30 14.09 2.15
CA ARG A 119 -14.50 14.01 3.61
C ARG A 119 -14.32 12.58 4.14
N GLN A 120 -13.81 11.67 3.32
CA GLN A 120 -13.61 10.28 3.72
C GLN A 120 -12.50 10.21 4.78
N PRO A 121 -12.57 9.23 5.70
CA PRO A 121 -11.57 9.10 6.74
C PRO A 121 -10.25 8.62 6.11
N THR A 122 -9.32 9.54 5.91
CA THR A 122 -7.90 9.23 5.80
C THR A 122 -7.27 9.38 7.18
N SER A 123 -6.19 8.64 7.46
CA SER A 123 -5.49 8.79 8.74
C SER A 123 -4.74 10.14 8.85
N GLY A 124 -4.45 10.78 7.71
CA GLY A 124 -3.74 12.06 7.63
C GLY A 124 -4.52 13.20 6.96
N SER A 125 -3.77 14.27 6.68
CA SER A 125 -4.27 15.50 6.02
C SER A 125 -4.41 15.35 4.50
N TRP A 126 -3.61 14.46 3.88
CA TRP A 126 -3.82 14.03 2.51
C TRP A 126 -3.32 12.60 2.30
N GLN A 127 -3.75 11.98 1.19
CA GLN A 127 -3.41 10.63 0.80
C GLN A 127 -2.95 10.61 -0.65
N VAL A 128 -1.92 9.84 -0.97
CA VAL A 128 -1.55 9.49 -2.34
C VAL A 128 -2.11 8.13 -2.67
N ILE A 129 -2.75 8.02 -3.82
CA ILE A 129 -3.36 6.80 -4.34
C ILE A 129 -2.68 6.48 -5.67
N TYR A 130 -2.10 5.30 -5.75
CA TYR A 130 -1.52 4.71 -6.94
C TYR A 130 -2.32 3.48 -7.36
N SER A 131 -2.40 3.19 -8.66
CA SER A 131 -3.01 1.95 -9.16
C SER A 131 -2.26 1.39 -10.37
N HIS A 132 -2.16 0.06 -10.42
CA HIS A 132 -1.51 -0.65 -11.51
C HIS A 132 -2.20 -0.48 -12.88
N THR A 133 -3.49 -0.13 -12.89
CA THR A 133 -4.24 0.10 -14.14
C THR A 133 -4.00 1.49 -14.74
N ALA A 134 -3.41 2.40 -13.95
CA ALA A 134 -3.03 3.74 -14.41
C ALA A 134 -1.66 4.10 -13.81
N PRO A 135 -0.59 3.38 -14.20
CA PRO A 135 0.70 3.46 -13.52
C PRO A 135 1.44 4.80 -13.71
N ASP A 136 1.03 5.58 -14.71
CA ASP A 136 1.52 6.95 -14.94
C ASP A 136 0.63 8.01 -14.27
N THR A 137 -0.31 7.62 -13.39
CA THR A 137 -1.18 8.55 -12.66
C THR A 137 -0.99 8.42 -11.15
N LEU A 138 -0.80 9.56 -10.47
CA LEU A 138 -0.92 9.67 -9.02
C LEU A 138 -2.14 10.50 -8.66
N THR A 139 -3.03 9.95 -7.85
CA THR A 139 -4.15 10.70 -7.30
C THR A 139 -3.80 11.20 -5.91
N VAL A 140 -3.89 12.51 -5.67
CA VAL A 140 -3.76 13.11 -4.34
C VAL A 140 -5.15 13.42 -3.81
N GLY A 141 -5.55 12.69 -2.78
CA GLY A 141 -6.78 12.89 -2.02
C GLY A 141 -6.56 13.85 -0.86
N ILE A 142 -7.15 15.04 -0.93
CA ILE A 142 -7.08 16.06 0.12
C ILE A 142 -8.24 15.84 1.10
N ASN A 143 -7.91 15.70 2.38
CA ASN A 143 -8.89 15.46 3.44
C ASN A 143 -9.55 16.77 3.87
N LEU A 144 -10.80 16.97 3.46
CA LEU A 144 -11.62 18.14 3.81
C LEU A 144 -12.03 18.20 5.29
N LYS A 145 -11.76 17.16 6.08
CA LYS A 145 -11.95 17.17 7.54
C LYS A 145 -10.69 17.56 8.30
N SER A 146 -9.53 17.64 7.64
CA SER A 146 -8.30 18.06 8.31
C SER A 146 -8.41 19.52 8.74
N THR A 147 -8.09 19.79 10.01
CA THR A 147 -7.98 21.15 10.54
C THR A 147 -6.63 21.80 10.21
N HIS A 148 -5.70 21.07 9.61
CA HIS A 148 -4.37 21.55 9.25
C HIS A 148 -4.32 22.15 7.82
N ILE A 149 -5.35 21.89 7.00
CA ILE A 149 -5.44 22.36 5.62
C ILE A 149 -6.43 23.52 5.53
N ASP A 150 -5.89 24.72 5.36
CA ASP A 150 -6.61 25.90 4.90
C ASP A 150 -6.70 25.88 3.37
N LEU A 151 -7.89 25.62 2.84
CA LEU A 151 -8.16 25.52 1.40
C LEU A 151 -8.13 26.87 0.69
N GLU A 152 -8.40 27.97 1.41
CA GLU A 152 -8.37 29.32 0.82
C GLU A 152 -6.93 29.76 0.50
N LYS A 153 -5.96 29.20 1.24
CA LYS A 153 -4.53 29.40 1.03
C LYS A 153 -3.89 28.35 0.13
N LEU A 154 -4.63 27.33 -0.30
CA LEU A 154 -4.09 26.27 -1.15
C LEU A 154 -4.02 26.73 -2.60
N HIS A 155 -2.81 27.04 -3.07
CA HIS A 155 -2.58 27.34 -4.47
C HIS A 155 -2.28 26.06 -5.24
N LEU A 156 -3.19 25.68 -6.15
CA LEU A 156 -2.96 24.55 -7.03
C LEU A 156 -1.93 24.92 -8.11
N PRO A 157 -0.92 24.08 -8.35
CA PRO A 157 0.07 24.35 -9.37
C PRO A 157 -0.57 24.34 -10.77
N GLU A 158 -0.01 25.10 -11.71
CA GLU A 158 -0.41 25.03 -13.11
C GLU A 158 0.05 23.69 -13.72
N TRP A 159 -0.93 22.85 -14.07
CA TRP A 159 -0.68 21.59 -14.76
C TRP A 159 -0.59 21.84 -16.25
N LYS A 160 0.60 21.65 -16.84
CA LYS A 160 0.68 21.58 -18.30
C LYS A 160 0.05 20.25 -18.73
N PRO A 161 -0.97 20.24 -19.61
CA PRO A 161 -1.45 19.00 -20.18
C PRO A 161 -0.28 18.31 -20.88
N GLY A 162 -0.01 17.05 -20.51
CA GLY A 162 1.08 16.28 -21.09
C GLY A 162 0.91 16.20 -22.61
N THR A 163 1.88 16.76 -23.34
CA THR A 163 2.08 16.57 -24.78
C THR A 163 2.75 15.24 -25.04
#